data_AF-A0A517NCY7-F1
#
_entry.id   AF-A0A517NCY7-F1
#
_cell.length_a   1.000
_cell.length_b   1.000
_cell.length_c   1.000
_cell.angle_alpha   90.00
_cell.angle_beta   90.00
_cell.angle_gamma   90.00
#
_symmetry.space_group_name_H-M   'P 1'
#
loop_
_entity.id
_entity.type
_entity.pdbx_description
1 polymer ?
#
loop_
_entity_poly.entity_id
_entity_poly.type
_entity_poly.pdbx_seq_one_letter_code
_entity_poly.pdbx_strand_id
1 'polypeptide(L)'
;MKRRMIFSACLIAILGSTALAQAAEVQTAEVQHTGTQHTGTQHTGTQHTGTQHTGTQHTGTQHTGTQHTGTQHTGTQHNHVGHDHAAAGTEMNDTSSTARTSHAGPHGGSLKQVGNLQFETVVAQGGLRLFVFDRGGTPVQLDQGRGTVSVKIEGNPKRYRYDLLPDEKGGLSAAVNLSKLAGIQMDVAIQVVGVAPQTVRFAEVATVPISRQQLAADAIARQKICPVSGKALGSMGEPVLVGVDGQSLFVCCDGCVDAVHANPAKYAGGRPQITVTTATLADAAGIAAQKVCPVMDEPLGGMGTPVKVLIGDKPVYLCCKGCVKKVQAEPAKYLAMVADRRSEGQSGTPPGTVPAGKDQIREGVFRVTAADAPFVSAQKVCPVMDEPLDAMDGPYKVNAAGKAIYICCPGCAKKIAADPARYLAVLKSHGVEAPAIR
;
A
#
# COMPACT_ATOMS: atom_id res chain seq x y z
N MET A 1 -27.55 16.95 -51.02
CA MET A 1 -27.42 18.05 -52.02
C MET A 1 -26.38 19.04 -51.55
N LYS A 2 -25.29 19.18 -52.34
CA LYS A 2 -24.39 20.32 -52.58
C LYS A 2 -24.16 21.44 -51.53
N ARG A 3 -22.84 21.66 -51.29
CA ARG A 3 -22.06 22.94 -51.25
C ARG A 3 -22.26 23.82 -49.99
N ARG A 4 -21.25 24.50 -49.42
CA ARG A 4 -19.97 25.08 -49.91
C ARG A 4 -19.15 25.63 -48.72
N MET A 5 -17.87 25.93 -48.96
CA MET A 5 -16.97 26.96 -48.34
C MET A 5 -15.66 26.41 -47.74
N ILE A 6 -14.53 26.43 -48.48
CA ILE A 6 -13.50 27.51 -48.66
C ILE A 6 -12.45 27.46 -47.52
N PHE A 7 -11.25 26.88 -47.68
CA PHE A 7 -9.99 27.33 -48.34
C PHE A 7 -9.39 28.67 -47.85
N SER A 8 -8.27 28.61 -47.11
CA SER A 8 -7.20 29.62 -47.06
C SER A 8 -5.96 28.95 -46.43
N ALA A 9 -5.05 28.38 -47.24
CA ALA A 9 -3.93 29.01 -47.94
C ALA A 9 -2.72 29.31 -47.03
N CYS A 10 -1.80 28.36 -47.05
CA CYS A 10 -0.40 28.47 -46.67
C CYS A 10 0.38 29.19 -47.81
N LEU A 11 1.59 29.71 -47.50
CA LEU A 11 2.84 29.64 -48.30
C LEU A 11 3.60 30.99 -48.54
N ILE A 12 4.76 31.10 -47.85
CA ILE A 12 6.14 31.48 -48.30
C ILE A 12 6.44 32.84 -48.97
N ALA A 13 7.44 33.57 -48.40
CA ALA A 13 8.72 34.03 -49.04
C ALA A 13 9.48 35.02 -48.10
N ILE A 14 10.68 34.72 -47.56
CA ILE A 14 12.08 34.82 -48.05
C ILE A 14 12.75 36.21 -47.89
N LEU A 15 14.07 36.18 -47.56
CA LEU A 15 15.15 37.21 -47.50
C LEU A 15 15.54 37.60 -46.05
N GLY A 16 16.78 37.54 -45.55
CA GLY A 16 18.13 37.34 -46.10
C GLY A 16 19.15 38.17 -45.27
N SER A 17 20.43 37.72 -45.20
CA SER A 17 21.64 38.41 -44.67
C SER A 17 22.00 38.19 -43.18
N THR A 18 23.23 38.05 -42.70
CA THR A 18 24.54 37.42 -43.05
C THR A 18 25.50 37.75 -41.88
N ALA A 19 26.57 36.95 -41.70
CA ALA A 19 27.77 37.18 -40.85
C ALA A 19 27.65 36.80 -39.35
N LEU A 20 28.62 36.19 -38.65
CA LEU A 20 30.05 35.91 -38.85
C LEU A 20 30.47 34.70 -37.98
N ALA A 21 31.50 33.98 -38.42
CA ALA A 21 32.13 32.86 -37.74
C ALA A 21 33.11 33.28 -36.63
N GLN A 22 33.34 32.39 -35.64
CA GLN A 22 34.66 32.17 -35.03
C GLN A 22 34.69 30.84 -34.25
N ALA A 23 35.70 30.03 -34.58
CA ALA A 23 36.14 28.83 -33.89
C ALA A 23 37.55 29.09 -33.35
N ALA A 24 37.87 28.55 -32.16
CA ALA A 24 39.20 28.27 -31.58
C ALA A 24 39.00 28.02 -30.07
N GLU A 25 39.76 27.23 -29.31
CA GLU A 25 40.74 26.16 -29.50
C GLU A 25 40.94 25.55 -28.09
N VAL A 26 41.49 24.35 -28.03
CA VAL A 26 41.76 23.54 -26.82
C VAL A 26 42.97 24.06 -26.06
N GLN A 27 42.91 24.10 -24.71
CA GLN A 27 44.10 24.03 -23.85
C GLN A 27 43.86 23.15 -22.61
N THR A 28 44.59 22.04 -22.58
CA THR A 28 44.92 21.23 -21.41
C THR A 28 46.04 21.89 -20.61
N ALA A 29 45.95 21.91 -19.28
CA ALA A 29 47.08 22.10 -18.38
C ALA A 29 46.89 21.25 -17.12
N GLU A 30 47.99 20.66 -16.68
CA GLU A 30 48.10 19.53 -15.76
C GLU A 30 48.87 19.97 -14.48
N VAL A 31 48.68 19.20 -13.40
CA VAL A 31 49.55 18.96 -12.22
C VAL A 31 49.64 20.00 -11.05
N GLN A 32 49.23 19.62 -9.82
CA GLN A 32 50.09 19.13 -8.70
C GLN A 32 49.41 19.13 -7.31
N HIS A 33 49.72 18.07 -6.54
CA HIS A 33 49.33 17.79 -5.15
C HIS A 33 50.04 18.67 -4.10
N THR A 34 49.34 19.00 -3.01
CA THR A 34 49.92 19.21 -1.67
C THR A 34 48.95 18.70 -0.60
N GLY A 35 49.46 17.95 0.38
CA GLY A 35 48.68 17.31 1.45
C GLY A 35 48.68 18.06 2.78
N THR A 36 48.37 17.31 3.86
CA THR A 36 48.39 17.61 5.31
C THR A 36 47.19 18.39 5.89
N GLN A 37 46.54 18.07 7.03
CA GLN A 37 46.66 17.05 8.10
C GLN A 37 45.31 16.82 8.80
N HIS A 38 45.21 15.66 9.47
CA HIS A 38 44.13 15.26 10.38
C HIS A 38 44.16 16.04 11.71
N THR A 39 42.99 16.35 12.26
CA THR A 39 42.83 16.66 13.69
C THR A 39 42.08 15.51 14.35
N GLY A 40 42.81 14.78 15.20
CA GLY A 40 42.24 13.76 16.08
C GLY A 40 41.58 14.39 17.31
N THR A 41 40.59 13.69 17.86
CA THR A 41 40.22 13.84 19.27
C THR A 41 40.43 12.49 19.93
N GLN A 42 41.11 12.52 21.08
CA GLN A 42 41.77 11.38 21.70
C GLN A 42 40.84 10.48 22.50
N HIS A 43 41.26 9.21 22.60
CA HIS A 43 40.78 8.24 23.57
C HIS A 43 41.40 8.52 24.96
N THR A 44 40.60 8.51 26.02
CA THR A 44 41.08 8.11 27.34
C THR A 44 41.01 6.60 27.45
N GLY A 45 42.18 5.97 27.49
CA GLY A 45 42.33 4.56 27.80
C GLY A 45 42.34 4.29 29.31
N THR A 46 42.04 3.06 29.66
CA THR A 46 42.68 2.38 30.79
C THR A 46 43.02 0.97 30.32
N GLN A 47 44.26 0.56 30.53
CA GLN A 47 44.86 -0.62 29.93
C GLN A 47 45.10 -1.77 30.92
N HIS A 48 44.96 -2.98 30.37
CA HIS A 48 45.60 -4.28 30.65
C HIS A 48 45.44 -5.00 32.00
N THR A 49 44.95 -6.24 31.92
CA THR A 49 45.83 -7.43 32.02
C THR A 49 45.11 -8.66 31.47
N GLY A 50 45.80 -9.44 30.63
CA GLY A 50 45.27 -10.66 30.04
C GLY A 50 45.50 -11.88 30.92
N THR A 51 44.63 -12.88 30.77
CA THR A 51 44.99 -14.30 30.91
C THR A 51 44.04 -15.11 30.03
N GLN A 52 44.58 -15.94 29.14
CA GLN A 52 43.80 -16.93 28.39
C GLN A 52 43.72 -18.24 29.17
N HIS A 53 42.55 -18.90 29.19
CA HIS A 53 42.29 -20.23 28.60
C HIS A 53 40.99 -20.87 29.12
N THR A 54 40.26 -21.48 28.18
CA THR A 54 39.42 -22.70 28.26
C THR A 54 38.16 -22.78 29.15
N GLY A 55 37.04 -23.16 28.53
CA GLY A 55 36.17 -24.23 29.05
C GLY A 55 34.73 -23.86 29.48
N THR A 56 33.77 -24.11 28.59
CA THR A 56 32.42 -24.70 28.77
C THR A 56 31.46 -24.31 29.94
N GLN A 57 30.24 -23.97 29.51
CA GLN A 57 28.89 -24.35 30.01
C GLN A 57 28.10 -23.42 30.96
N HIS A 58 26.77 -23.57 30.77
CA HIS A 58 25.64 -22.68 31.04
C HIS A 58 25.33 -22.40 32.52
N THR A 59 24.78 -21.21 32.80
CA THR A 59 23.66 -21.00 33.74
C THR A 59 22.99 -19.66 33.46
N GLY A 60 21.67 -19.65 33.27
CA GLY A 60 20.88 -18.47 32.94
C GLY A 60 20.41 -17.68 34.16
N THR A 61 20.02 -16.41 33.95
CA THR A 61 19.17 -15.66 34.88
C THR A 61 18.21 -14.74 34.11
N GLN A 62 16.99 -15.26 34.01
CA GLN A 62 15.64 -14.68 33.95
C GLN A 62 15.40 -13.21 33.53
N HIS A 63 14.54 -13.07 32.51
CA HIS A 63 13.66 -11.90 32.34
C HIS A 63 12.25 -12.26 32.81
N THR A 64 11.70 -11.44 33.71
CA THR A 64 10.30 -11.43 34.13
C THR A 64 9.40 -10.96 32.99
N GLY A 65 8.68 -11.90 32.38
CA GLY A 65 7.55 -11.64 31.49
C GLY A 65 6.25 -12.10 32.15
N THR A 66 5.31 -11.18 32.29
CA THR A 66 3.96 -11.40 32.83
C THR A 66 3.22 -12.45 31.99
N GLN A 67 2.65 -13.46 32.64
CA GLN A 67 1.93 -14.55 31.99
C GLN A 67 0.53 -14.14 31.55
N HIS A 68 0.18 -14.44 30.30
CA HIS A 68 -1.21 -14.64 29.89
C HIS A 68 -1.54 -16.13 30.00
N THR A 69 -2.48 -16.49 30.86
CA THR A 69 -3.12 -17.81 30.91
C THR A 69 -3.95 -18.02 29.64
N GLY A 70 -3.34 -18.66 28.64
CA GLY A 70 -4.06 -19.27 27.51
C GLY A 70 -4.27 -20.75 27.76
N THR A 71 -5.53 -21.16 27.94
CA THR A 71 -5.95 -22.56 28.00
C THR A 71 -5.53 -23.27 26.70
N GLN A 72 -4.69 -24.29 26.80
CA GLN A 72 -4.28 -25.08 25.65
C GLN A 72 -5.43 -25.98 25.19
N HIS A 73 -5.88 -25.80 23.95
CA HIS A 73 -6.57 -26.87 23.23
C HIS A 73 -5.51 -27.80 22.65
N THR A 74 -5.44 -29.03 23.17
CA THR A 74 -4.79 -30.15 22.50
C THR A 74 -5.54 -30.46 21.21
N GLY A 75 -5.06 -29.91 20.09
CA GLY A 75 -5.47 -30.32 18.76
C GLY A 75 -4.83 -31.66 18.42
N THR A 76 -5.50 -32.76 18.78
CA THR A 76 -5.22 -34.08 18.24
C THR A 76 -5.45 -34.01 16.73
N GLN A 77 -4.42 -34.28 15.92
CA GLN A 77 -4.57 -34.40 14.48
C GLN A 77 -5.49 -35.59 14.19
N HIS A 78 -6.67 -35.33 13.63
CA HIS A 78 -7.51 -36.37 13.05
C HIS A 78 -6.96 -36.70 11.67
N ASN A 79 -6.23 -37.82 11.56
CA ASN A 79 -6.05 -38.51 10.30
C ASN A 79 -7.43 -39.04 9.88
N HIS A 80 -7.96 -38.54 8.76
CA HIS A 80 -9.07 -39.19 8.09
C HIS A 80 -8.58 -40.50 7.48
N VAL A 81 -8.82 -41.61 8.20
CA VAL A 81 -8.85 -42.95 7.62
C VAL A 81 -10.20 -43.06 6.91
N GLY A 82 -10.19 -43.03 5.58
CA GLY A 82 -11.36 -43.34 4.77
C GLY A 82 -11.68 -44.82 4.89
N HIS A 83 -12.90 -45.14 5.31
CA HIS A 83 -13.41 -46.51 5.30
C HIS A 83 -13.94 -46.85 3.90
N ASP A 84 -13.47 -47.98 3.39
CA ASP A 84 -14.00 -48.69 2.23
C ASP A 84 -15.46 -49.07 2.44
N HIS A 85 -16.30 -48.76 1.45
CA HIS A 85 -17.53 -49.49 1.21
C HIS A 85 -17.47 -50.14 -0.18
N ALA A 86 -17.34 -51.46 -0.16
CA ALA A 86 -17.55 -52.31 -1.32
C ALA A 86 -19.04 -52.28 -1.72
N ALA A 87 -19.31 -51.95 -2.98
CA ALA A 87 -20.54 -52.34 -3.68
C ALA A 87 -20.18 -52.68 -5.13
N ALA A 88 -20.72 -53.80 -5.58
CA ALA A 88 -20.30 -54.57 -6.74
C ALA A 88 -20.70 -53.97 -8.09
N GLY A 89 -19.91 -54.34 -9.11
CA GLY A 89 -20.39 -54.71 -10.44
C GLY A 89 -20.60 -53.58 -11.45
N THR A 90 -19.65 -53.43 -12.38
CA THR A 90 -19.86 -53.56 -13.84
C THR A 90 -18.50 -53.45 -14.53
N GLU A 91 -18.11 -54.50 -15.24
CA GLU A 91 -16.98 -54.50 -16.16
C GLU A 91 -17.25 -53.55 -17.34
N MET A 92 -16.35 -52.61 -17.61
CA MET A 92 -16.11 -52.13 -18.97
C MET A 92 -14.62 -51.88 -19.17
N ASN A 93 -14.14 -52.49 -20.24
CA ASN A 93 -12.82 -52.40 -20.82
C ASN A 93 -12.57 -51.02 -21.44
N ASP A 94 -11.30 -50.75 -21.77
CA ASP A 94 -10.79 -49.78 -22.74
C ASP A 94 -10.09 -48.50 -22.20
N THR A 95 -8.76 -48.63 -22.11
CA THR A 95 -7.75 -47.80 -22.81
C THR A 95 -7.57 -46.32 -22.45
N SER A 96 -6.36 -46.06 -21.94
CA SER A 96 -5.57 -44.82 -22.09
C SER A 96 -6.06 -43.54 -21.41
N SER A 97 -5.56 -43.30 -20.19
CA SER A 97 -5.03 -41.99 -19.77
C SER A 97 -4.33 -42.13 -18.41
N THR A 98 -3.03 -42.43 -18.42
CA THR A 98 -2.19 -42.38 -17.22
C THR A 98 -1.88 -40.92 -16.88
N ALA A 99 -2.84 -40.25 -16.22
CA ALA A 99 -2.54 -39.07 -15.42
C ALA A 99 -1.71 -39.53 -14.20
N ARG A 100 -0.38 -39.55 -14.35
CA ARG A 100 0.54 -39.86 -13.25
C ARG A 100 0.44 -38.74 -12.22
N THR A 101 -0.16 -39.05 -11.08
CA THR A 101 -0.04 -38.26 -9.86
C THR A 101 1.44 -38.18 -9.48
N SER A 102 2.03 -37.00 -9.64
CA SER A 102 3.35 -36.70 -9.09
C SER A 102 3.27 -36.83 -7.57
N HIS A 103 3.84 -37.91 -7.01
CA HIS A 103 3.97 -38.05 -5.56
C HIS A 103 4.88 -36.95 -5.03
N ALA A 104 4.42 -36.23 -4.01
CA ALA A 104 5.25 -35.29 -3.28
C ALA A 104 6.31 -36.06 -2.47
N GLY A 105 7.55 -35.61 -2.52
CA GLY A 105 8.63 -36.22 -1.74
C GLY A 105 8.65 -35.78 -0.28
N PRO A 106 9.56 -36.36 0.52
CA PRO A 106 9.67 -36.06 1.96
C PRO A 106 9.89 -34.59 2.31
N HIS A 107 10.41 -33.81 1.37
CA HIS A 107 10.68 -32.38 1.52
C HIS A 107 9.62 -31.50 0.83
N GLY A 108 8.51 -32.10 0.38
CA GLY A 108 7.42 -31.42 -0.33
C GLY A 108 7.75 -31.04 -1.78
N GLY A 109 8.83 -31.60 -2.35
CA GLY A 109 9.20 -31.44 -3.75
C GLY A 109 8.51 -32.44 -4.67
N SER A 110 8.71 -32.29 -5.98
CA SER A 110 8.23 -33.24 -6.98
C SER A 110 9.18 -34.44 -7.08
N LEU A 111 8.66 -35.65 -6.92
CA LEU A 111 9.45 -36.87 -7.13
C LEU A 111 9.43 -37.32 -8.60
N LYS A 112 10.63 -37.59 -9.12
CA LYS A 112 10.86 -38.17 -10.44
C LYS A 112 11.75 -39.38 -10.35
N GLN A 113 11.25 -40.54 -10.77
CA GLN A 113 12.05 -41.76 -10.83
C GLN A 113 12.81 -41.85 -12.16
N VAL A 114 14.12 -42.08 -12.09
CA VAL A 114 15.00 -42.31 -13.25
C VAL A 114 15.88 -43.53 -12.97
N GLY A 115 15.57 -44.64 -13.63
CA GLY A 115 16.25 -45.92 -13.37
C GLY A 115 15.98 -46.42 -11.95
N ASN A 116 17.06 -46.61 -11.18
CA ASN A 116 17.02 -47.08 -9.78
C ASN A 116 17.08 -45.96 -8.74
N LEU A 117 17.06 -44.71 -9.20
CA LEU A 117 17.12 -43.54 -8.34
C LEU A 117 15.81 -42.75 -8.45
N GLN A 118 15.42 -42.14 -7.34
CA GLN A 118 14.36 -41.16 -7.26
C GLN A 118 14.97 -39.78 -6.97
N PHE A 119 14.50 -38.79 -7.69
CA PHE A 119 14.97 -37.40 -7.61
C PHE A 119 13.82 -36.55 -7.09
N GLU A 120 14.02 -35.87 -5.97
CA GLU A 120 13.05 -34.90 -5.45
C GLU A 120 13.53 -33.48 -5.75
N THR A 121 12.80 -32.78 -6.61
CA THR A 121 13.07 -31.37 -6.91
C THR A 121 12.20 -30.48 -6.03
N VAL A 122 12.84 -29.69 -5.17
CA VAL A 122 12.20 -28.67 -4.34
C VAL A 122 12.46 -27.30 -4.93
N VAL A 123 11.39 -26.64 -5.37
CA VAL A 123 11.42 -25.24 -5.84
C VAL A 123 10.88 -24.35 -4.72
N ALA A 124 11.67 -23.41 -4.26
CA ALA A 124 11.29 -22.44 -3.24
C ALA A 124 11.69 -21.02 -3.66
N GLN A 125 11.17 -20.00 -2.97
CA GLN A 125 11.50 -18.61 -3.29
C GLN A 125 12.98 -18.28 -3.09
N GLY A 126 13.67 -19.01 -2.22
CA GLY A 126 15.11 -18.84 -1.94
C GLY A 126 16.02 -19.67 -2.84
N GLY A 127 15.49 -20.54 -3.71
CA GLY A 127 16.29 -21.33 -4.62
C GLY A 127 15.71 -22.69 -4.98
N LEU A 128 16.56 -23.48 -5.63
CA LEU A 128 16.28 -24.83 -6.10
C LEU A 128 17.08 -25.82 -5.26
N ARG A 129 16.47 -26.93 -4.86
CA ARG A 129 17.17 -28.03 -4.20
C ARG A 129 16.75 -29.35 -4.83
N LEU A 130 17.71 -30.27 -4.94
CA LEU A 130 17.54 -31.61 -5.46
C LEU A 130 18.00 -32.60 -4.41
N PHE A 131 17.13 -33.51 -4.01
CA PHE A 131 17.50 -34.68 -3.21
C PHE A 131 17.47 -35.93 -4.07
N VAL A 132 18.28 -36.92 -3.71
CA VAL A 132 18.36 -38.19 -4.41
C VAL A 132 18.12 -39.31 -3.41
N PHE A 133 17.26 -40.24 -3.80
CA PHE A 133 16.93 -41.43 -3.05
C PHE A 133 17.13 -42.67 -3.92
N ASP A 134 17.35 -43.81 -3.29
CA ASP A 134 17.29 -45.10 -3.98
C ASP A 134 15.83 -45.50 -4.29
N ARG A 135 15.65 -46.67 -4.92
CA ARG A 135 14.31 -47.20 -5.23
C ARG A 135 13.45 -47.46 -3.99
N GLY A 136 14.07 -47.68 -2.83
CA GLY A 136 13.40 -47.90 -1.55
C GLY A 136 13.05 -46.61 -0.81
N GLY A 137 13.45 -45.44 -1.33
CA GLY A 137 13.25 -44.14 -0.69
C GLY A 137 14.34 -43.77 0.33
N THR A 138 15.45 -44.50 0.37
CA THR A 138 16.58 -44.18 1.26
C THR A 138 17.42 -43.06 0.64
N PRO A 139 17.78 -42.00 1.41
CA PRO A 139 18.64 -40.93 0.90
C PRO A 139 20.00 -41.45 0.39
N VAL A 140 20.42 -40.96 -0.76
CA VAL A 140 21.74 -41.23 -1.36
C VAL A 140 22.69 -40.09 -1.01
N GLN A 141 23.92 -40.40 -0.59
CA GLN A 141 24.92 -39.36 -0.30
C GLN A 141 25.44 -38.70 -1.59
N LEU A 142 25.61 -37.38 -1.53
CA LEU A 142 25.88 -36.53 -2.71
C LEU A 142 27.19 -35.75 -2.64
N ASP A 143 28.18 -36.18 -1.85
CA ASP A 143 29.44 -35.44 -1.64
C ASP A 143 30.20 -35.17 -2.96
N GLN A 144 30.18 -36.16 -3.86
CA GLN A 144 30.75 -36.06 -5.22
C GLN A 144 29.70 -35.67 -6.27
N GLY A 145 28.44 -35.55 -5.88
CA GLY A 145 27.34 -35.18 -6.73
C GLY A 145 27.48 -33.72 -7.20
N ARG A 146 27.31 -33.48 -8.49
CA ARG A 146 27.20 -32.14 -9.05
C ARG A 146 26.10 -32.14 -10.09
N GLY A 147 25.41 -31.03 -10.25
CA GLY A 147 24.37 -30.93 -11.26
C GLY A 147 24.29 -29.56 -11.88
N THR A 148 23.48 -29.45 -12.92
CA THR A 148 23.07 -28.19 -13.50
C THR A 148 21.57 -28.22 -13.73
N VAL A 149 20.90 -27.13 -13.41
CA VAL A 149 19.48 -26.93 -13.65
C VAL A 149 19.29 -25.80 -14.66
N SER A 150 18.53 -26.07 -15.71
CA SER A 150 18.14 -25.10 -16.73
C SER A 150 16.65 -24.82 -16.57
N VAL A 151 16.31 -23.59 -16.22
CA VAL A 151 14.95 -23.12 -15.99
C VAL A 151 14.48 -22.31 -17.19
N LYS A 152 13.29 -22.59 -17.69
CA LYS A 152 12.57 -21.76 -18.67
C LYS A 152 11.26 -21.32 -18.05
N ILE A 153 11.04 -20.02 -17.99
CA ILE A 153 9.81 -19.45 -17.41
C ILE A 153 8.75 -19.40 -18.50
N GLU A 154 7.51 -19.72 -18.16
CA GLU A 154 6.37 -19.58 -19.08
C GLU A 154 6.29 -18.15 -19.65
N GLY A 155 6.06 -18.04 -20.96
CA GLY A 155 6.03 -16.75 -21.66
C GLY A 155 7.40 -16.09 -21.90
N ASN A 156 8.50 -16.66 -21.39
CA ASN A 156 9.85 -16.16 -21.63
C ASN A 156 10.67 -17.15 -22.47
N PRO A 157 11.18 -16.74 -23.66
CA PRO A 157 12.00 -17.63 -24.48
C PRO A 157 13.39 -17.90 -23.87
N LYS A 158 13.86 -17.07 -22.92
CA LYS A 158 15.18 -17.22 -22.29
C LYS A 158 15.23 -18.43 -21.36
N ARG A 159 16.35 -19.15 -21.41
CA ARG A 159 16.71 -20.22 -20.46
C ARG A 159 17.77 -19.70 -19.50
N TYR A 160 17.57 -19.94 -18.22
CA TYR A 160 18.51 -19.59 -17.15
C TYR A 160 19.14 -20.86 -16.63
N ARG A 161 20.47 -20.91 -16.56
CA ARG A 161 21.21 -22.08 -16.07
C ARG A 161 21.82 -21.76 -14.71
N TYR A 162 21.69 -22.69 -13.78
CA TYR A 162 22.31 -22.63 -12.46
C TYR A 162 23.02 -23.94 -12.17
N ASP A 163 24.15 -23.85 -11.48
CA ASP A 163 24.87 -25.02 -11.02
C ASP A 163 24.31 -25.47 -9.66
N LEU A 164 24.09 -26.77 -9.52
CA LEU A 164 23.63 -27.42 -8.31
C LEU A 164 24.86 -28.03 -7.59
N LEU A 165 25.15 -27.50 -6.41
CA LEU A 165 26.29 -27.89 -5.59
C LEU A 165 25.80 -28.58 -4.31
N PRO A 166 26.57 -29.53 -3.73
CA PRO A 166 26.20 -30.13 -2.46
C PRO A 166 25.94 -29.10 -1.38
N ASP A 167 24.90 -29.33 -0.59
CA ASP A 167 24.59 -28.53 0.57
C ASP A 167 24.65 -29.34 1.87
N GLU A 168 24.64 -28.63 2.99
CA GLU A 168 24.70 -29.23 4.34
C GLU A 168 23.48 -30.08 4.68
N LYS A 169 22.43 -30.06 3.85
CA LYS A 169 21.19 -30.82 4.05
C LYS A 169 21.20 -32.13 3.27
N GLY A 170 22.34 -32.52 2.69
CA GLY A 170 22.48 -33.76 1.93
C GLY A 170 21.85 -33.70 0.53
N GLY A 171 21.51 -32.51 0.04
CA GLY A 171 21.00 -32.28 -1.32
C GLY A 171 22.03 -31.59 -2.21
N LEU A 172 21.66 -31.35 -3.46
CA LEU A 172 22.31 -30.37 -4.32
C LEU A 172 21.43 -29.11 -4.39
N SER A 173 22.00 -27.92 -4.24
CA SER A 173 21.23 -26.68 -4.23
C SER A 173 21.82 -25.59 -5.12
N ALA A 174 20.94 -24.70 -5.55
CA ALA A 174 21.27 -23.42 -6.17
C ALA A 174 20.50 -22.33 -5.44
N ALA A 175 21.22 -21.45 -4.74
CA ALA A 175 20.64 -20.28 -4.09
C ALA A 175 20.29 -19.22 -5.15
N VAL A 176 19.01 -19.08 -5.44
CA VAL A 176 18.50 -18.16 -6.46
C VAL A 176 17.25 -17.48 -5.92
N ASN A 177 17.18 -16.15 -6.01
CA ASN A 177 15.99 -15.43 -5.60
C ASN A 177 14.89 -15.59 -6.65
N LEU A 178 13.93 -16.48 -6.37
CA LEU A 178 12.77 -16.77 -7.20
C LEU A 178 11.49 -16.08 -6.70
N SER A 179 11.58 -15.19 -5.70
CA SER A 179 10.40 -14.54 -5.07
C SER A 179 9.51 -13.78 -6.06
N LYS A 180 10.10 -13.18 -7.11
CA LYS A 180 9.39 -12.47 -8.20
C LYS A 180 8.67 -13.40 -9.18
N LEU A 181 8.94 -14.71 -9.09
CA LEU A 181 8.34 -15.75 -9.93
C LEU A 181 7.31 -16.58 -9.16
N ALA A 182 6.92 -16.16 -7.95
CA ALA A 182 5.91 -16.82 -7.15
C ALA A 182 4.60 -17.00 -7.94
N GLY A 183 4.08 -18.23 -7.96
CA GLY A 183 2.88 -18.62 -8.70
C GLY A 183 3.09 -18.87 -10.20
N ILE A 184 4.29 -18.65 -10.73
CA ILE A 184 4.60 -18.88 -12.15
C ILE A 184 5.10 -20.31 -12.37
N GLN A 185 4.60 -20.97 -13.42
CA GLN A 185 5.11 -22.26 -13.89
C GLN A 185 6.43 -22.11 -14.66
N MET A 186 7.30 -23.10 -14.50
CA MET A 186 8.58 -23.16 -15.19
C MET A 186 8.94 -24.58 -15.61
N ASP A 187 9.50 -24.70 -16.81
CA ASP A 187 10.17 -25.92 -17.24
C ASP A 187 11.53 -26.01 -16.56
N VAL A 188 11.76 -27.10 -15.84
CA VAL A 188 13.00 -27.36 -15.11
C VAL A 188 13.67 -28.57 -15.74
N ALA A 189 14.82 -28.36 -16.39
CA ALA A 189 15.64 -29.43 -16.96
C ALA A 189 16.89 -29.62 -16.11
N ILE A 190 17.08 -30.82 -15.58
CA ILE A 190 18.14 -31.15 -14.62
C ILE A 190 19.09 -32.16 -15.25
N GLN A 191 20.38 -31.92 -15.04
CA GLN A 191 21.47 -32.84 -15.36
C GLN A 191 22.30 -33.05 -14.10
N VAL A 192 22.58 -34.30 -13.74
CA VAL A 192 23.34 -34.66 -12.54
C VAL A 192 24.44 -35.66 -12.89
N VAL A 193 25.61 -35.48 -12.28
CA VAL A 193 26.78 -36.35 -12.36
C VAL A 193 27.23 -36.73 -10.95
N GLY A 194 27.99 -37.82 -10.81
CA GLY A 194 28.53 -38.27 -9.52
C GLY A 194 27.51 -38.97 -8.60
N VAL A 195 26.28 -39.20 -9.09
CA VAL A 195 25.21 -39.93 -8.37
C VAL A 195 24.94 -41.33 -8.92
N ALA A 196 25.40 -41.58 -10.15
CA ALA A 196 25.33 -42.84 -10.86
C ALA A 196 26.54 -42.93 -11.81
N PRO A 197 26.87 -44.12 -12.34
CA PRO A 197 27.97 -44.28 -13.29
C PRO A 197 27.82 -43.43 -14.56
N GLN A 198 26.58 -43.14 -14.93
CA GLN A 198 26.24 -42.30 -16.08
C GLN A 198 25.62 -40.97 -15.64
N THR A 199 25.72 -39.97 -16.51
CA THR A 199 25.03 -38.70 -16.33
C THR A 199 23.52 -38.93 -16.38
N VAL A 200 22.81 -38.49 -15.35
CA VAL A 200 21.35 -38.54 -15.30
C VAL A 200 20.78 -37.23 -15.84
N ARG A 201 19.76 -37.32 -16.71
CA ARG A 201 19.05 -36.16 -17.26
C ARG A 201 17.55 -36.38 -17.21
N PHE A 202 16.82 -35.36 -16.78
CA PHE A 202 15.36 -35.36 -16.81
C PHE A 202 14.84 -33.93 -16.86
N ALA A 203 13.57 -33.78 -17.23
CA ALA A 203 12.88 -32.50 -17.22
C ALA A 203 11.51 -32.65 -16.57
N GLU A 204 11.02 -31.59 -15.95
CA GLU A 204 9.71 -31.50 -15.32
C GLU A 204 9.17 -30.07 -15.36
N VAL A 205 7.91 -29.91 -14.95
CA VAL A 205 7.30 -28.60 -14.75
C VAL A 205 7.15 -28.39 -13.26
N ALA A 206 7.62 -27.25 -12.77
CA ALA A 206 7.49 -26.86 -11.37
C ALA A 206 6.88 -25.46 -11.25
N THR A 207 6.24 -25.19 -10.12
CA THR A 207 5.69 -23.87 -9.80
C THR A 207 6.42 -23.31 -8.59
N VAL A 208 6.83 -22.04 -8.63
CA VAL A 208 7.40 -21.42 -7.43
C VAL A 208 6.27 -21.19 -6.42
N PRO A 209 6.37 -21.70 -5.19
CA PRO A 209 5.32 -21.52 -4.20
C PRO A 209 5.14 -20.04 -3.84
N ILE A 210 3.88 -19.64 -3.66
CA ILE A 210 3.53 -18.32 -3.13
C ILE A 210 3.78 -18.34 -1.61
N SER A 211 4.45 -17.33 -1.08
CA SER A 211 4.73 -17.26 0.36
C SER A 211 3.47 -16.91 1.14
N ARG A 212 3.42 -17.27 2.43
CA ARG A 212 2.33 -16.84 3.32
C ARG A 212 2.15 -15.33 3.34
N GLN A 213 3.25 -14.58 3.30
CA GLN A 213 3.22 -13.12 3.23
C GLN A 213 2.58 -12.61 1.94
N GLN A 214 2.89 -13.22 0.79
CA GLN A 214 2.27 -12.86 -0.48
C GLN A 214 0.78 -13.23 -0.53
N LEU A 215 0.40 -14.39 0.02
CA LEU A 215 -1.01 -14.78 0.16
C LEU A 215 -1.77 -13.79 1.07
N ALA A 216 -1.16 -13.39 2.19
CA ALA A 216 -1.74 -12.39 3.08
C ALA A 216 -1.87 -11.03 2.38
N ALA A 217 -0.84 -10.58 1.66
CA ALA A 217 -0.88 -9.34 0.91
C ALA A 217 -1.98 -9.35 -0.17
N ASP A 218 -2.14 -10.45 -0.92
CA ASP A 218 -3.22 -10.58 -1.91
C ASP A 218 -4.60 -10.60 -1.24
N ALA A 219 -4.74 -11.31 -0.12
CA ALA A 219 -5.99 -11.33 0.65
C ALA A 219 -6.36 -9.94 1.20
N ILE A 220 -5.39 -9.21 1.77
CA ILE A 220 -5.55 -7.83 2.22
C ILE A 220 -5.94 -6.91 1.05
N ALA A 221 -5.26 -7.06 -0.09
CA ALA A 221 -5.53 -6.26 -1.30
C ALA A 221 -6.90 -6.54 -1.91
N ARG A 222 -7.44 -7.75 -1.77
CA ARG A 222 -8.81 -8.10 -2.15
C ARG A 222 -9.83 -7.56 -1.16
N GLN A 223 -9.57 -7.69 0.13
CA GLN A 223 -10.51 -7.27 1.16
C GLN A 223 -10.65 -5.74 1.22
N LYS A 224 -9.53 -5.01 1.12
CA LYS A 224 -9.36 -3.53 1.11
C LYS A 224 -9.87 -2.79 2.34
N ILE A 225 -10.97 -3.24 2.95
CA ILE A 225 -11.66 -2.60 4.08
C ILE A 225 -11.67 -3.55 5.27
N CYS A 226 -11.38 -3.01 6.46
CA CYS A 226 -11.66 -3.68 7.72
C CYS A 226 -13.18 -3.80 7.91
N PRO A 227 -13.73 -5.02 8.08
CA PRO A 227 -15.17 -5.23 8.20
C PRO A 227 -15.75 -4.66 9.50
N VAL A 228 -14.91 -4.46 10.52
CA VAL A 228 -15.30 -3.89 11.80
C VAL A 228 -15.37 -2.37 11.71
N SER A 229 -14.27 -1.72 11.35
CA SER A 229 -14.17 -0.25 11.38
C SER A 229 -14.63 0.45 10.10
N GLY A 230 -14.79 -0.29 9.00
CA GLY A 230 -15.07 0.29 7.68
C GLY A 230 -13.92 1.11 7.08
N LYS A 231 -12.73 1.11 7.71
CA LYS A 231 -11.53 1.82 7.23
C LYS A 231 -10.70 0.95 6.29
N ALA A 232 -9.88 1.58 5.46
CA ALA A 232 -8.94 0.87 4.58
C ALA A 232 -7.94 0.06 5.41
N LEU A 233 -7.72 -1.20 5.04
CA LEU A 233 -6.64 -2.01 5.62
C LEU A 233 -5.29 -1.37 5.26
N GLY A 234 -4.36 -1.31 6.22
CA GLY A 234 -3.09 -0.60 6.08
C GLY A 234 -3.12 0.85 6.61
N SER A 235 -4.30 1.47 6.77
CA SER A 235 -4.39 2.86 7.27
C SER A 235 -4.07 3.02 8.76
N MET A 236 -4.01 1.91 9.50
CA MET A 236 -3.76 1.86 10.95
C MET A 236 -2.55 0.98 11.29
N GLY A 237 -1.66 0.72 10.32
CA GLY A 237 -0.54 -0.21 10.45
C GLY A 237 -0.77 -1.54 9.71
N GLU A 238 0.06 -2.53 10.01
CA GLU A 238 -0.01 -3.85 9.39
C GLU A 238 -1.33 -4.55 9.79
N PRO A 239 -2.15 -5.01 8.82
CA PRO A 239 -3.40 -5.68 9.12
C PRO A 239 -3.21 -6.97 9.92
N VAL A 240 -4.05 -7.18 10.93
CA VAL A 240 -4.04 -8.35 11.80
C VAL A 240 -4.91 -9.45 11.19
N LEU A 241 -4.40 -10.67 11.11
CA LEU A 241 -5.16 -11.84 10.67
C LEU A 241 -5.96 -12.44 11.83
N VAL A 242 -7.26 -12.64 11.61
CA VAL A 242 -8.20 -13.26 12.55
C VAL A 242 -8.87 -14.45 11.87
N GLY A 243 -8.91 -15.60 12.55
CA GLY A 243 -9.66 -16.76 12.08
C GLY A 243 -11.13 -16.67 12.51
N VAL A 244 -12.06 -16.81 11.57
CA VAL A 244 -13.50 -16.86 11.83
C VAL A 244 -14.09 -18.03 11.07
N ASP A 245 -14.62 -19.04 11.77
CA ASP A 245 -15.25 -20.22 11.16
C ASP A 245 -14.40 -20.92 10.07
N GLY A 246 -13.08 -20.96 10.27
CA GLY A 246 -12.13 -21.53 9.30
C GLY A 246 -11.77 -20.61 8.12
N GLN A 247 -12.35 -19.41 8.05
CA GLN A 247 -11.99 -18.36 7.10
C GLN A 247 -10.97 -17.39 7.70
N SER A 248 -10.06 -16.92 6.86
CA SER A 248 -9.05 -15.91 7.20
C SER A 248 -9.61 -14.52 6.95
N LEU A 249 -9.66 -13.68 7.99
CA LEU A 249 -10.18 -12.33 7.94
C LEU A 249 -9.13 -11.32 8.41
N PHE A 250 -8.91 -10.24 7.67
CA PHE A 250 -7.96 -9.20 8.09
C PHE A 250 -8.68 -8.02 8.76
N VAL A 251 -8.14 -7.52 9.87
CA VAL A 251 -8.65 -6.33 10.57
C VAL A 251 -7.55 -5.29 10.75
N CYS A 252 -7.93 -4.03 11.01
CA CYS A 252 -6.97 -2.93 11.01
C CYS A 252 -6.24 -2.72 12.34
N CYS A 253 -6.69 -3.31 13.44
CA CYS A 253 -6.06 -3.20 14.76
C CYS A 253 -6.58 -4.26 15.75
N ASP A 254 -5.92 -4.40 16.89
CA ASP A 254 -6.29 -5.37 17.95
C ASP A 254 -7.70 -5.15 18.48
N GLY A 255 -8.15 -3.90 18.66
CA GLY A 255 -9.53 -3.63 19.08
C GLY A 255 -10.58 -4.14 18.09
N CYS A 256 -10.23 -4.30 16.80
CA CYS A 256 -11.12 -4.95 15.83
C CYS A 256 -11.07 -6.48 15.94
N VAL A 257 -9.98 -7.08 16.44
CA VAL A 257 -9.90 -8.53 16.72
C VAL A 257 -10.91 -8.89 17.79
N ASP A 258 -10.95 -8.13 18.89
CA ASP A 258 -11.89 -8.34 19.99
C ASP A 258 -13.35 -8.27 19.53
N ALA A 259 -13.67 -7.28 18.67
CA ALA A 259 -15.00 -7.14 18.09
C ALA A 259 -15.40 -8.35 17.22
N VAL A 260 -14.46 -8.92 16.47
CA VAL A 260 -14.68 -10.12 15.66
C VAL A 260 -14.92 -11.33 16.55
N HIS A 261 -14.09 -11.54 17.59
CA HIS A 261 -14.27 -12.65 18.52
C HIS A 261 -15.59 -12.54 19.32
N ALA A 262 -16.03 -11.33 19.64
CA ALA A 262 -17.31 -11.11 20.33
C ALA A 262 -18.52 -11.44 19.45
N ASN A 263 -18.43 -11.28 18.12
CA ASN A 263 -19.53 -11.49 17.18
C ASN A 263 -19.06 -12.14 15.86
N PRO A 264 -18.55 -13.38 15.86
CA PRO A 264 -17.92 -14.00 14.68
C PRO A 264 -18.89 -14.11 13.49
N ALA A 265 -20.14 -14.53 13.74
CA ALA A 265 -21.17 -14.64 12.71
C ALA A 265 -21.48 -13.31 11.98
N LYS A 266 -21.29 -12.17 12.65
CA LYS A 266 -21.49 -10.84 12.04
C LYS A 266 -20.41 -10.52 11.00
N TYR A 267 -19.21 -11.06 11.17
CA TYR A 267 -18.03 -10.70 10.37
C TYR A 267 -17.51 -11.84 9.48
N ALA A 268 -18.07 -13.05 9.57
CA ALA A 268 -17.69 -14.22 8.77
C ALA A 268 -17.69 -13.92 7.26
N GLY A 269 -18.59 -13.08 6.77
CA GLY A 269 -18.65 -12.68 5.35
C GLY A 269 -17.50 -11.78 4.87
N GLY A 270 -16.63 -11.32 5.77
CA GLY A 270 -15.43 -10.53 5.48
C GLY A 270 -15.66 -9.18 4.78
N ARG A 271 -16.92 -8.72 4.75
CA ARG A 271 -17.33 -7.45 4.14
C ARG A 271 -17.86 -6.52 5.23
N PRO A 272 -17.62 -5.20 5.11
CA PRO A 272 -18.24 -4.23 6.00
C PRO A 272 -19.76 -4.34 5.92
N GLN A 273 -20.44 -4.17 7.06
CA GLN A 273 -21.89 -4.15 7.09
C GLN A 273 -22.41 -2.98 6.25
N ILE A 274 -23.33 -3.26 5.32
CA ILE A 274 -23.94 -2.24 4.46
C ILE A 274 -25.40 -2.09 4.84
N THR A 275 -25.77 -0.93 5.39
CA THR A 275 -27.15 -0.62 5.76
C THR A 275 -27.71 0.42 4.80
N VAL A 276 -28.90 0.17 4.26
CA VAL A 276 -29.55 1.05 3.29
C VAL A 276 -30.80 1.65 3.94
N THR A 277 -30.88 2.97 3.96
CA THR A 277 -32.00 3.74 4.52
C THR A 277 -32.35 4.90 3.60
N THR A 278 -33.51 5.50 3.79
CA THR A 278 -33.86 6.77 3.13
C THR A 278 -33.17 7.91 3.88
N ALA A 279 -32.59 8.88 3.17
CA ALA A 279 -31.98 10.03 3.82
C ALA A 279 -33.02 10.87 4.58
N THR A 280 -32.61 11.42 5.70
CA THR A 280 -33.44 12.25 6.60
C THR A 280 -32.97 13.70 6.59
N LEU A 281 -33.70 14.60 7.25
CA LEU A 281 -33.26 15.99 7.42
C LEU A 281 -31.88 16.11 8.11
N ALA A 282 -31.55 15.18 9.01
CA ALA A 282 -30.25 15.13 9.68
C ALA A 282 -29.09 14.86 8.69
N ASP A 283 -29.38 14.31 7.51
CA ASP A 283 -28.40 13.99 6.49
C ASP A 283 -28.12 15.16 5.53
N ALA A 284 -28.84 16.28 5.64
CA ALA A 284 -28.77 17.40 4.71
C ALA A 284 -27.34 17.93 4.54
N ALA A 285 -26.59 18.09 5.64
CA ALA A 285 -25.20 18.52 5.59
C ALA A 285 -24.29 17.53 4.84
N GLY A 286 -24.49 16.22 5.06
CA GLY A 286 -23.72 15.17 4.40
C GLY A 286 -24.02 15.03 2.90
N ILE A 287 -25.29 15.25 2.52
CA ILE A 287 -25.74 15.32 1.13
C ILE A 287 -25.14 16.55 0.45
N ALA A 288 -25.24 17.72 1.08
CA ALA A 288 -24.68 18.97 0.56
C ALA A 288 -23.15 18.93 0.44
N ALA A 289 -22.46 18.24 1.35
CA ALA A 289 -21.02 18.03 1.27
C ALA A 289 -20.63 17.09 0.12
N GLN A 290 -21.47 16.07 -0.16
CA GLN A 290 -21.19 15.12 -1.24
C GLN A 290 -21.56 15.67 -2.62
N LYS A 291 -22.65 16.45 -2.72
CA LYS A 291 -23.24 17.10 -3.91
C LYS A 291 -23.72 16.16 -5.01
N VAL A 292 -22.92 15.15 -5.36
CA VAL A 292 -23.09 14.30 -6.54
C VAL A 292 -23.16 12.83 -6.11
N CYS A 293 -24.02 12.06 -6.78
CA CYS A 293 -24.08 10.61 -6.64
C CYS A 293 -22.81 9.98 -7.23
N PRO A 294 -22.01 9.19 -6.48
CA PRO A 294 -20.75 8.64 -6.96
C PRO A 294 -20.93 7.48 -7.97
N VAL A 295 -22.18 7.06 -8.21
CA VAL A 295 -22.49 5.93 -9.09
C VAL A 295 -22.89 6.40 -10.50
N MET A 296 -23.59 7.53 -10.59
CA MET A 296 -24.15 8.06 -11.84
C MET A 296 -23.63 9.47 -12.17
N ASP A 297 -22.84 10.06 -11.27
CA ASP A 297 -22.31 11.43 -11.39
C ASP A 297 -23.38 12.53 -11.55
N GLU A 298 -24.60 12.25 -11.09
CA GLU A 298 -25.72 13.20 -11.09
C GLU A 298 -25.86 13.95 -9.75
N PRO A 299 -26.36 15.20 -9.75
CA PRO A 299 -26.65 15.94 -8.52
C PRO A 299 -27.63 15.23 -7.60
N LEU A 300 -27.30 15.17 -6.30
CA LEU A 300 -28.18 14.61 -5.28
C LEU A 300 -29.37 15.56 -5.02
N GLY A 301 -30.58 14.99 -4.96
CA GLY A 301 -31.83 15.73 -4.75
C GLY A 301 -32.62 16.05 -6.02
N GLY A 302 -32.02 15.92 -7.20
CA GLY A 302 -32.71 16.14 -8.48
C GLY A 302 -33.74 15.06 -8.82
N MET A 303 -33.60 13.85 -8.27
CA MET A 303 -34.50 12.70 -8.48
C MET A 303 -35.30 12.32 -7.23
N GLY A 304 -35.54 13.29 -6.34
CA GLY A 304 -36.22 13.09 -5.05
C GLY A 304 -35.26 12.83 -3.90
N THR A 305 -35.79 12.32 -2.78
CA THR A 305 -35.02 12.11 -1.55
C THR A 305 -33.88 11.10 -1.76
N PRO A 306 -32.61 11.49 -1.52
CA PRO A 306 -31.48 10.58 -1.69
C PRO A 306 -31.58 9.32 -0.83
N VAL A 307 -30.98 8.24 -1.31
CA VAL A 307 -30.81 7.00 -0.55
C VAL A 307 -29.51 7.07 0.24
N LYS A 308 -29.56 6.83 1.55
CA LYS A 308 -28.40 6.76 2.44
C LYS A 308 -27.92 5.32 2.54
N VAL A 309 -26.68 5.09 2.14
CA VAL A 309 -25.98 3.81 2.31
C VAL A 309 -24.86 4.00 3.33
N LEU A 310 -24.94 3.28 4.44
CA LEU A 310 -23.91 3.22 5.46
C LEU A 310 -22.99 2.04 5.16
N ILE A 311 -21.69 2.31 4.99
CA ILE A 311 -20.65 1.28 4.87
C ILE A 311 -19.80 1.37 6.14
N GLY A 312 -20.05 0.47 7.09
CA GLY A 312 -19.69 0.74 8.49
C GLY A 312 -20.42 2.01 8.98
N ASP A 313 -19.68 2.97 9.53
CA ASP A 313 -20.24 4.24 10.01
C ASP A 313 -20.18 5.38 8.98
N LYS A 314 -19.72 5.12 7.75
CA LYS A 314 -19.52 6.15 6.73
C LYS A 314 -20.73 6.26 5.80
N PRO A 315 -21.42 7.42 5.75
CA PRO A 315 -22.55 7.60 4.86
C PRO A 315 -22.12 7.95 3.42
N VAL A 316 -22.69 7.21 2.48
CA VAL A 316 -22.67 7.47 1.04
C VAL A 316 -24.11 7.74 0.59
N TYR A 317 -24.34 8.88 -0.04
CA TYR A 317 -25.66 9.27 -0.53
C TYR A 317 -25.80 8.95 -2.03
N LEU A 318 -26.94 8.40 -2.44
CA LEU A 318 -27.20 7.99 -3.81
C LEU A 318 -28.45 8.68 -4.35
N CYS A 319 -28.47 8.94 -5.66
CA CYS A 319 -29.63 9.56 -6.30
C CYS A 319 -30.86 8.63 -6.32
N CYS A 320 -30.67 7.31 -6.36
CA CYS A 320 -31.78 6.36 -6.43
C CYS A 320 -31.41 4.97 -5.85
N LYS A 321 -32.44 4.14 -5.59
CA LYS A 321 -32.26 2.75 -5.13
C LYS A 321 -31.50 1.86 -6.14
N GLY A 322 -31.56 2.18 -7.43
CA GLY A 322 -30.84 1.44 -8.48
C GLY A 322 -29.31 1.47 -8.31
N CYS A 323 -28.78 2.50 -7.65
CA CYS A 323 -27.34 2.65 -7.40
C CYS A 323 -26.83 1.75 -6.26
N VAL A 324 -27.71 1.21 -5.40
CA VAL A 324 -27.34 0.46 -4.19
C VAL A 324 -26.55 -0.80 -4.52
N LYS A 325 -26.96 -1.57 -5.54
CA LYS A 325 -26.28 -2.83 -5.92
C LYS A 325 -24.82 -2.61 -6.32
N LYS A 326 -24.53 -1.51 -7.01
CA LYS A 326 -23.17 -1.14 -7.40
C LYS A 326 -22.32 -0.83 -6.17
N VAL A 327 -22.87 -0.07 -5.20
CA VAL A 327 -22.19 0.22 -3.93
C VAL A 327 -21.95 -1.04 -3.10
N GLN A 328 -22.90 -1.96 -3.06
CA GLN A 328 -22.74 -3.24 -2.37
C GLN A 328 -21.68 -4.14 -3.01
N ALA A 329 -21.51 -4.08 -4.33
CA ALA A 329 -20.48 -4.84 -5.04
C ALA A 329 -19.07 -4.28 -4.82
N GLU A 330 -18.91 -2.96 -4.78
CA GLU A 330 -17.60 -2.30 -4.67
C GLU A 330 -17.57 -1.19 -3.59
N PRO A 331 -17.85 -1.47 -2.31
CA PRO A 331 -18.01 -0.45 -1.28
C PRO A 331 -16.78 0.45 -1.10
N ALA A 332 -15.57 -0.12 -1.23
CA ALA A 332 -14.31 0.62 -1.14
C ALA A 332 -14.14 1.69 -2.20
N LYS A 333 -14.54 1.40 -3.43
CA LYS A 333 -14.45 2.33 -4.57
C LYS A 333 -15.31 3.57 -4.32
N TYR A 334 -16.55 3.37 -3.91
CA TYR A 334 -17.48 4.49 -3.70
C TYR A 334 -17.18 5.27 -2.42
N LEU A 335 -16.63 4.62 -1.37
CA LEU A 335 -16.11 5.34 -0.21
C LEU A 335 -14.93 6.25 -0.58
N ALA A 336 -14.00 5.77 -1.40
CA ALA A 336 -12.86 6.57 -1.87
C ALA A 336 -13.33 7.75 -2.72
N MET A 337 -14.18 7.50 -3.73
CA MET A 337 -14.75 8.55 -4.59
C MET A 337 -15.42 9.67 -3.81
N VAL A 338 -16.14 9.32 -2.73
CA VAL A 338 -16.82 10.29 -1.89
C VAL A 338 -15.87 10.99 -0.91
N ALA A 339 -14.84 10.31 -0.41
CA ALA A 339 -13.81 10.91 0.43
C ALA A 339 -13.02 11.97 -0.34
N ASP A 340 -12.61 11.67 -1.58
CA ASP A 340 -11.86 12.58 -2.43
C ASP A 340 -12.70 13.83 -2.77
N ARG A 341 -13.97 13.64 -3.18
CA ARG A 341 -14.90 14.76 -3.47
C ARG A 341 -15.26 15.58 -2.24
N ARG A 342 -15.29 14.96 -1.06
CA ARG A 342 -15.47 15.68 0.21
C ARG A 342 -14.22 16.47 0.58
N SER A 343 -13.02 15.98 0.26
CA SER A 343 -11.77 16.72 0.50
C SER A 343 -11.62 17.94 -0.41
N GLU A 344 -12.08 17.87 -1.66
CA GLU A 344 -12.19 19.03 -2.56
C GLU A 344 -13.24 20.05 -2.07
N GLY A 345 -14.19 19.63 -1.22
CA GLY A 345 -15.18 20.46 -0.54
C GLY A 345 -14.92 20.72 0.96
N GLN A 346 -13.80 20.27 1.52
CA GLN A 346 -13.45 20.35 2.95
C GLN A 346 -12.13 21.09 3.16
N SER A 347 -12.13 22.39 2.86
CA SER A 347 -11.50 23.33 3.79
C SER A 347 -12.48 23.51 4.96
N GLY A 348 -12.39 22.64 5.97
CA GLY A 348 -13.31 22.57 7.10
C GLY A 348 -13.26 23.81 7.99
N THR A 349 -14.02 24.84 7.64
CA THR A 349 -14.25 26.02 8.48
C THR A 349 -15.77 26.22 8.64
N PRO A 350 -16.31 26.31 9.87
CA PRO A 350 -17.68 26.77 10.08
C PRO A 350 -17.94 28.08 9.33
N PRO A 351 -19.10 28.27 8.69
CA PRO A 351 -19.39 29.54 8.01
C PRO A 351 -19.19 30.71 8.98
N GLY A 352 -18.40 31.71 8.56
CA GLY A 352 -18.09 32.86 9.39
C GLY A 352 -16.98 32.68 10.42
N THR A 353 -16.11 31.67 10.30
CA THR A 353 -14.90 31.56 11.14
C THR A 353 -13.61 31.53 10.31
N VAL A 354 -12.46 31.80 10.92
CA VAL A 354 -11.11 31.65 10.34
C VAL A 354 -10.12 31.17 11.42
N PRO A 355 -9.04 30.45 11.07
CA PRO A 355 -8.02 30.08 12.05
C PRO A 355 -7.28 31.31 12.58
N ALA A 356 -6.83 31.28 13.85
CA ALA A 356 -6.05 32.38 14.45
C ALA A 356 -4.78 32.78 13.68
N GLY A 357 -4.23 31.87 12.86
CA GLY A 357 -2.99 32.09 12.12
C GLY A 357 -1.78 31.77 12.98
N LYS A 358 -0.74 31.18 12.36
CA LYS A 358 0.52 30.81 13.04
C LYS A 358 1.72 31.65 12.57
N ASP A 359 1.58 32.31 11.42
CA ASP A 359 2.62 33.11 10.79
C ASP A 359 2.43 34.58 11.17
N GLN A 360 3.01 34.96 12.30
CA GLN A 360 2.96 36.31 12.85
C GLN A 360 4.16 37.12 12.34
N ILE A 361 3.89 38.18 11.59
CA ILE A 361 4.94 39.05 11.04
C ILE A 361 5.26 40.25 11.96
N ARG A 362 4.30 40.60 12.82
CA ARG A 362 4.40 41.60 13.88
C ARG A 362 3.38 41.25 14.94
N GLU A 363 3.61 41.66 16.19
CA GLU A 363 2.64 41.46 17.26
C GLU A 363 1.21 41.85 16.84
N GLY A 364 0.30 40.89 16.91
CA GLY A 364 -1.11 41.05 16.49
C GLY A 364 -1.38 41.04 14.98
N VAL A 365 -0.37 40.86 14.13
CA VAL A 365 -0.46 40.89 12.65
C VAL A 365 0.01 39.57 12.05
N PHE A 366 -0.88 38.92 11.31
CA PHE A 366 -0.65 37.60 10.74
C PHE A 366 -0.77 37.62 9.21
N ARG A 367 -0.03 36.75 8.53
CA ARG A 367 -0.26 36.52 7.09
C ARG A 367 -1.62 35.86 6.88
N VAL A 368 -2.31 36.24 5.79
CA VAL A 368 -3.51 35.54 5.35
C VAL A 368 -3.17 34.14 4.85
N THR A 369 -4.13 33.24 4.96
CA THR A 369 -4.08 31.85 4.49
C THR A 369 -5.18 31.61 3.48
N ALA A 370 -5.18 30.44 2.82
CA ALA A 370 -6.24 30.07 1.89
C ALA A 370 -7.65 30.11 2.52
N ALA A 371 -7.77 29.85 3.83
CA ALA A 371 -9.04 29.92 4.56
C ALA A 371 -9.61 31.35 4.67
N ASP A 372 -8.76 32.37 4.53
CA ASP A 372 -9.14 33.77 4.67
C ASP A 372 -9.67 34.37 3.34
N ALA A 373 -9.38 33.73 2.20
CA ALA A 373 -9.72 34.20 0.85
C ALA A 373 -11.18 34.67 0.64
N PRO A 374 -12.23 33.92 1.07
CA PRO A 374 -13.61 34.38 0.88
C PRO A 374 -13.91 35.66 1.69
N PHE A 375 -13.30 35.83 2.86
CA PHE A 375 -13.52 36.98 3.73
C PHE A 375 -12.71 38.21 3.29
N VAL A 376 -11.50 37.99 2.75
CA VAL A 376 -10.72 39.04 2.08
C VAL A 376 -11.48 39.58 0.87
N SER A 377 -12.07 38.69 0.06
CA SER A 377 -12.89 39.04 -1.11
C SER A 377 -14.22 39.71 -0.72
N ALA A 378 -14.79 39.39 0.44
CA ALA A 378 -15.95 40.08 0.97
C ALA A 378 -15.60 41.48 1.48
N GLN A 379 -14.46 41.64 2.17
CA GLN A 379 -14.06 42.90 2.76
C GLN A 379 -13.55 43.91 1.73
N LYS A 380 -12.69 43.49 0.79
CA LYS A 380 -12.05 44.25 -0.32
C LYS A 380 -11.22 45.48 0.07
N VAL A 381 -11.64 46.23 1.08
CA VAL A 381 -11.11 47.53 1.49
C VAL A 381 -10.60 47.46 2.93
N CYS A 382 -9.48 48.10 3.21
CA CYS A 382 -8.92 48.26 4.54
C CYS A 382 -9.76 49.26 5.35
N PRO A 383 -10.38 48.89 6.50
CA PRO A 383 -11.25 49.79 7.26
C PRO A 383 -10.50 50.91 8.00
N VAL A 384 -9.17 50.95 7.89
CA VAL A 384 -8.31 51.94 8.54
C VAL A 384 -7.91 53.06 7.59
N MET A 385 -7.71 52.74 6.31
CA MET A 385 -7.20 53.67 5.30
C MET A 385 -8.15 53.82 4.11
N ASP A 386 -9.24 53.05 4.06
CA ASP A 386 -10.23 53.01 2.97
C ASP A 386 -9.62 52.69 1.58
N GLU A 387 -8.46 52.06 1.55
CA GLU A 387 -7.77 51.60 0.36
C GLU A 387 -7.99 50.09 0.09
N PRO A 388 -7.85 49.62 -1.17
CA PRO A 388 -7.87 48.20 -1.49
C PRO A 388 -6.87 47.40 -0.65
N LEU A 389 -7.26 46.19 -0.24
CA LEU A 389 -6.42 45.35 0.62
C LEU A 389 -5.09 44.92 0.00
N ASP A 390 -4.96 44.99 -1.32
CA ASP A 390 -3.79 44.65 -2.13
C ASP A 390 -2.94 45.87 -2.54
N ALA A 391 -3.31 47.09 -2.13
CA ALA A 391 -2.64 48.31 -2.56
C ALA A 391 -1.25 48.55 -1.94
N MET A 392 -1.00 48.03 -0.72
CA MET A 392 0.15 48.42 0.12
C MET A 392 0.82 47.20 0.79
N ASP A 393 1.20 46.21 -0.02
CA ASP A 393 1.85 44.94 0.38
C ASP A 393 0.96 43.96 1.18
N GLY A 394 -0.37 44.21 1.23
CA GLY A 394 -1.36 43.36 1.90
C GLY A 394 -1.91 42.23 1.02
N PRO A 395 -2.86 41.41 1.51
CA PRO A 395 -3.60 41.56 2.77
C PRO A 395 -2.94 40.88 3.99
N TYR A 396 -3.13 41.49 5.17
CA TYR A 396 -2.78 40.93 6.47
C TYR A 396 -4.03 40.75 7.34
N LYS A 397 -3.97 39.81 8.30
CA LYS A 397 -5.03 39.52 9.27
C LYS A 397 -4.68 40.06 10.66
N VAL A 398 -5.65 40.71 11.29
CA VAL A 398 -5.56 41.21 12.68
C VAL A 398 -6.74 40.70 13.49
N ASN A 399 -6.49 40.31 14.74
CA ASN A 399 -7.53 39.96 15.70
C ASN A 399 -8.11 41.23 16.35
N ALA A 400 -9.41 41.44 16.19
CA ALA A 400 -10.19 42.47 16.85
C ALA A 400 -11.33 41.81 17.63
N ALA A 401 -11.18 41.74 18.96
CA ALA A 401 -12.20 41.17 19.87
C ALA A 401 -12.69 39.75 19.46
N GLY A 402 -11.77 38.87 19.06
CA GLY A 402 -12.09 37.51 18.65
C GLY A 402 -12.63 37.39 17.22
N LYS A 403 -12.55 38.46 16.41
CA LYS A 403 -12.90 38.47 14.99
C LYS A 403 -11.72 38.90 14.13
N ALA A 404 -11.65 38.44 12.89
CA ALA A 404 -10.59 38.81 11.96
C ALA A 404 -10.99 40.05 11.16
N ILE A 405 -10.11 41.05 11.17
CA ILE A 405 -10.15 42.21 10.28
C ILE A 405 -8.95 42.12 9.34
N TYR A 406 -9.17 42.34 8.04
CA TYR A 406 -8.10 42.37 7.06
C TYR A 406 -7.58 43.80 6.84
N ILE A 407 -6.28 43.97 6.67
CA ILE A 407 -5.65 45.29 6.47
C ILE A 407 -4.65 45.26 5.33
N CYS A 408 -4.50 46.41 4.66
CA CYS A 408 -3.56 46.57 3.54
C CYS A 408 -2.10 46.59 4.01
N CYS A 409 -1.78 47.06 5.23
CA CYS A 409 -0.39 47.10 5.71
C CYS A 409 -0.29 46.88 7.24
N PRO A 410 0.85 46.40 7.78
CA PRO A 410 1.01 46.13 9.21
C PRO A 410 0.86 47.38 10.11
N GLY A 411 1.04 48.59 9.55
CA GLY A 411 0.86 49.86 10.27
C GLY A 411 -0.57 50.10 10.75
N CYS A 412 -1.57 49.51 10.08
CA CYS A 412 -2.98 49.67 10.42
C CYS A 412 -3.39 48.93 11.71
N ALA A 413 -2.62 47.91 12.11
CA ALA A 413 -2.96 47.03 13.22
C ALA A 413 -3.05 47.76 14.57
N LYS A 414 -2.17 48.75 14.82
CA LYS A 414 -2.15 49.51 16.08
C LYS A 414 -3.47 50.24 16.33
N LYS A 415 -4.07 50.82 15.28
CA LYS A 415 -5.34 51.52 15.41
C LYS A 415 -6.48 50.54 15.73
N ILE A 416 -6.48 49.36 15.10
CA ILE A 416 -7.47 48.30 15.37
C ILE A 416 -7.34 47.76 16.79
N ALA A 417 -6.12 47.55 17.29
CA ALA A 417 -5.89 47.10 18.65
C ALA A 417 -6.36 48.12 19.70
N ALA A 418 -6.23 49.42 19.41
CA ALA A 418 -6.66 50.49 20.32
C ALA A 418 -8.20 50.62 20.41
N ASP A 419 -8.92 50.29 19.34
CA ASP A 419 -10.38 50.42 19.29
C ASP A 419 -11.02 49.37 18.37
N PRO A 420 -11.07 48.10 18.80
CA PRO A 420 -11.55 47.00 17.97
C PRO A 420 -13.05 47.13 17.65
N ALA A 421 -13.84 47.67 18.59
CA ALA A 421 -15.28 47.82 18.43
C ALA A 421 -15.64 48.81 17.30
N ARG A 422 -14.93 49.94 17.21
CA ARG A 422 -15.16 50.91 16.14
C ARG A 422 -14.90 50.33 14.77
N TYR A 423 -13.81 49.59 14.59
CA TYR A 423 -13.48 49.02 13.27
C TYR A 423 -14.39 47.88 12.86
N LEU A 424 -14.90 47.09 13.81
CA LEU A 424 -15.98 46.14 13.53
C LEU A 424 -17.28 46.84 13.11
N ALA A 425 -17.59 48.01 13.70
CA ALA A 425 -18.73 48.82 13.29
C ALA A 425 -18.55 49.42 11.88
N VAL A 426 -17.35 49.87 11.53
CA VAL A 426 -17.00 50.33 10.16
C VAL A 426 -17.27 49.22 9.14
N LEU A 427 -16.76 48.01 9.39
CA LEU A 427 -17.02 46.85 8.52
C LEU A 427 -18.51 46.57 8.36
N LYS A 428 -19.26 46.57 9.47
CA LYS A 428 -20.71 46.37 9.46
C LYS A 428 -21.43 47.45 8.64
N SER A 429 -20.99 48.70 8.72
CA SER A 429 -21.55 49.80 7.94
C SER A 429 -21.32 49.65 6.43
N HIS A 430 -20.26 48.94 6.05
CA HIS A 430 -19.95 48.59 4.65
C HIS A 430 -20.57 47.25 4.22
N GLY A 431 -21.45 46.66 5.04
CA GLY A 431 -22.09 45.37 4.75
C GLY A 431 -21.15 44.17 4.86
N VAL A 432 -20.01 44.32 5.52
CA VAL A 432 -19.01 43.26 5.73
C VAL A 432 -19.13 42.71 7.14
N GLU A 433 -19.35 41.39 7.25
CA GLU A 433 -19.34 40.70 8.54
C GLU A 433 -17.96 40.07 8.80
N ALA A 434 -17.31 40.50 9.88
CA ALA A 434 -16.00 39.97 10.26
C ALA A 434 -16.12 38.54 10.83
N PRO A 435 -15.36 37.57 10.29
CA PRO A 435 -15.42 36.18 10.75
C PRO A 435 -14.82 36.06 12.15
N ALA A 436 -15.33 35.12 12.95
CA ALA A 436 -14.76 34.80 14.25
C ALA A 436 -13.44 34.03 14.12
N ILE A 437 -12.49 34.35 14.98
CA ILE A 437 -11.21 33.64 15.06
C ILE A 437 -11.37 32.44 16.00
N ARG A 438 -10.90 31.26 15.54
CA ARG A 438 -10.87 30.03 16.33
C ARG A 438 -9.45 29.68 16.81
#